data_AF-A0A0F9XWE5-F1
#
_entry.id   AF-A0A0F9XWE5-F1
#
_cell.length_a   1.000
_cell.length_b   1.000
_cell.length_c   1.000
_cell.angle_alpha   90.00
_cell.angle_beta   90.00
_cell.angle_gamma   90.00
#
_symmetry.space_group_name_H-M   'P 1'
#
loop_
_entity.id
_entity.type
_entity.pdbx_description
1 polymer ?
#
loop_
_entity_poly.entity_id
_entity_poly.type
_entity_poly.pdbx_seq_one_letter_code
_entity_poly.pdbx_strand_id
1 'polypeptide(L)' 'MGLIKIETMGSFPQRKETFSAMDHGHARAVADAIKWLSTVVLPAAIRQDHTFHAEGAEPEKGFGQGSRRPD' A
#
# COMPACT_ATOMS: atom_id res chain seq x y z
N MET A 1 -11.09 13.79 -17.74
CA MET A 1 -10.15 12.70 -18.06
C MET A 1 -9.80 11.96 -16.77
N GLY A 2 -9.59 10.64 -16.82
CA GLY A 2 -9.40 9.80 -15.64
C GLY A 2 -7.94 9.76 -15.15
N LEU A 3 -7.74 9.89 -13.84
CA LEU A 3 -6.45 9.77 -13.16
C LEU A 3 -6.60 8.81 -11.96
N ILE A 4 -5.59 7.97 -11.75
CA ILE A 4 -5.47 7.14 -10.54
C ILE A 4 -4.32 7.72 -9.72
N LYS A 5 -4.62 8.15 -8.50
CA LYS A 5 -3.62 8.65 -7.55
C LYS A 5 -3.54 7.67 -6.39
N ILE A 6 -2.34 7.19 -6.11
CA ILE A 6 -2.09 6.28 -4.99
C ILE A 6 -1.12 6.95 -4.03
N GLU A 7 -1.50 6.99 -2.77
CA GLU A 7 -0.68 7.46 -1.66
C GLU A 7 -0.62 6.35 -0.60
N THR A 8 0.59 5.96 -0.22
CA THR A 8 0.84 4.94 0.81
C THR A 8 1.36 5.60 2.08
N MET A 9 0.90 5.11 3.23
CA MET A 9 1.22 5.67 4.55
C MET A 9 1.16 4.59 5.64
N GLY A 10 1.59 4.93 6.85
CA GLY A 10 1.60 4.01 8.00
C GLY A 10 2.69 2.95 7.91
N SER A 11 2.31 1.68 8.03
CA SER A 11 3.20 0.51 7.93
C SER A 11 3.68 0.22 6.50
N PHE A 12 3.18 0.96 5.51
CA PHE A 12 3.70 0.96 4.15
C PHE A 12 4.73 2.08 3.98
N PRO A 13 5.73 1.92 3.08
CA PRO A 13 6.65 3.00 2.74
C PRO A 13 5.87 4.21 2.22
N GLN A 14 6.20 5.41 2.68
CA GLN A 14 5.53 6.63 2.21
C GLN A 14 5.89 6.91 0.76
N ARG A 15 4.93 6.73 -0.15
CA ARG A 15 5.09 6.95 -1.58
C ARG A 15 3.82 7.54 -2.17
N LYS A 16 4.00 8.29 -3.26
CA LYS A 16 2.92 8.89 -4.03
C LYS A 16 3.20 8.64 -5.50
N GLU A 17 2.20 8.14 -6.22
CA GLU A 17 2.32 7.89 -7.64
C GLU A 17 0.99 8.20 -8.34
N THR A 18 1.08 8.69 -9.59
CA THR A 18 -0.09 9.03 -10.40
C THR A 18 -0.04 8.32 -11.74
N PHE A 19 -1.12 7.63 -12.10
CA PHE A 19 -1.28 6.91 -13.36
C PHE A 19 -2.36 7.60 -14.20
N SER A 20 -2.02 7.87 -15.45
CA SER A 20 -2.87 8.62 -16.38
C SER A 20 -3.56 7.68 -17.36
N ALA A 21 -4.86 7.86 -17.56
CA ALA A 21 -5.60 7.19 -18.63
C ALA A 21 -5.46 7.89 -19.99
N MET A 22 -4.73 9.02 -20.08
CA MET A 22 -4.67 9.85 -21.28
C MET A 22 -3.96 9.16 -22.45
N ASP A 23 -2.90 8.39 -22.18
CA ASP A 23 -2.07 7.83 -23.24
C ASP A 23 -2.66 6.53 -23.81
N HIS A 24 -3.20 5.69 -22.93
CA HIS A 24 -3.54 4.29 -23.25
C HIS A 24 -4.87 3.82 -22.66
N GLY A 25 -5.69 4.73 -22.12
CA GLY A 25 -6.99 4.42 -21.55
C GLY A 25 -6.96 3.89 -20.11
N HIS A 26 -8.15 3.75 -19.51
CA HIS A 26 -8.32 3.39 -18.10
C HIS A 26 -7.76 2.02 -17.74
N ALA A 27 -7.96 1.01 -18.60
CA ALA A 27 -7.47 -0.35 -18.34
C ALA A 27 -5.95 -0.38 -18.20
N ARG A 28 -5.23 0.41 -19.00
CA ARG A 28 -3.77 0.49 -18.91
C ARG A 28 -3.33 1.21 -17.64
N ALA A 29 -3.95 2.35 -17.32
CA ALA A 29 -3.67 3.08 -16.08
C ALA A 29 -3.85 2.19 -14.83
N VAL A 30 -4.90 1.35 -14.81
CA VAL A 30 -5.14 0.38 -13.73
C VAL A 30 -4.04 -0.70 -13.70
N ALA A 31 -3.68 -1.26 -14.85
CA ALA A 31 -2.64 -2.28 -14.93
C ALA A 31 -1.28 -1.76 -14.45
N ASP A 32 -0.92 -0.53 -14.82
CA ASP A 32 0.32 0.11 -14.41
C ASP A 32 0.31 0.42 -12.90
N ALA A 33 -0.83 0.84 -12.35
CA ALA A 33 -1.00 1.04 -10.92
C ALA A 33 -0.82 -0.25 -10.11
N ILE A 34 -1.44 -1.36 -10.56
CA ILE A 34 -1.28 -2.68 -9.93
C ILE A 34 0.18 -3.12 -10.00
N LYS A 35 0.81 -2.99 -11.18
CA LYS A 35 2.22 -3.35 -11.36
C LYS A 35 3.12 -2.58 -10.40
N TRP A 36 2.91 -1.28 -10.24
CA TRP A 36 3.68 -0.45 -9.31
C TRP A 36 3.47 -0.89 -7.86
N LEU A 37 2.23 -1.13 -7.43
CA LEU A 37 1.93 -1.66 -6.10
C LEU A 37 2.66 -2.99 -5.84
N SER A 38 2.59 -3.93 -6.80
CA SER A 38 3.18 -5.26 -6.66
C SER A 38 4.70 -5.27 -6.68
N THR A 39 5.34 -4.40 -7.47
CA THR A 39 6.79 -4.41 -7.66
C THR A 39 7.55 -3.44 -6.76
N VAL A 40 6.90 -2.37 -6.31
CA VAL A 40 7.55 -1.30 -5.54
C VAL A 40 7.07 -1.30 -4.10
N VAL A 41 5.75 -1.20 -3.88
CA VAL A 41 5.19 -0.98 -2.55
C VAL A 41 5.21 -2.25 -1.71
N LEU A 42 4.67 -3.37 -2.23
CA LEU A 42 4.59 -4.62 -1.48
C LEU A 42 5.95 -5.13 -1.01
N PRO A 43 7.00 -5.21 -1.85
CA PRO A 43 8.30 -5.72 -1.40
C PRO A 43 8.94 -4.82 -0.34
N ALA A 44 8.73 -3.51 -0.42
CA ALA A 44 9.23 -2.58 0.57
C ALA A 44 8.47 -2.68 1.90
N ALA A 45 7.15 -2.88 1.86
CA ALA A 45 6.35 -3.14 3.05
C ALA A 45 6.74 -4.44 3.76
N ILE A 46 6.96 -5.53 3.01
CA ILE A 46 7.41 -6.83 3.56
C ILE A 46 8.77 -6.68 4.28
N ARG A 47 9.73 -5.97 3.68
CA ARG A 47 11.03 -5.73 4.32
C ARG A 47 10.89 -4.91 5.60
N GLN A 48 10.07 -3.87 5.57
CA GLN A 48 9.83 -3.01 6.71
C GLN A 48 9.16 -3.78 7.87
N ASP A 49 8.21 -4.64 7.55
CA ASP A 49 7.56 -5.55 8.50
C ASP A 49 8.57 -6.50 9.16
N HIS A 50 9.43 -7.15 8.38
CA HIS A 50 10.51 -7.99 8.91
C HIS A 50 11.47 -7.21 9.81
N THR A 51 11.81 -5.96 9.47
CA THR A 51 12.65 -5.10 10.31
C THR A 51 11.97 -4.79 11.64
N PHE A 52 10.70 -4.41 11.63
CA PHE A 52 9.96 -4.13 12.87
C PHE A 52 9.79 -5.38 13.75
N HIS A 53 9.55 -6.55 13.15
CA HIS A 53 9.57 -7.83 13.85
C HIS A 53 10.94 -8.10 14.50
N ALA A 54 12.04 -7.88 13.77
CA ALA A 54 13.39 -8.09 14.30
C ALA A 54 13.76 -7.11 15.44
N GLU A 55 13.19 -5.90 15.42
CA GLU A 55 13.38 -4.87 16.44
C GLU A 55 12.47 -5.07 17.68
N GLY A 56 11.67 -6.13 17.71
CA GLY A 56 10.72 -6.41 18.79
C GLY A 56 9.50 -5.48 18.81
N ALA A 57 9.32 -4.69 17.75
CA ALA A 57 8.16 -3.83 17.52
C ALA A 57 7.09 -4.58 16.73
N GLU A 58 6.78 -5.82 17.15
CA GLU A 58 5.63 -6.53 16.60
C GLU A 58 4.35 -5.76 16.95
N PRO A 59 3.44 -5.50 15.99
CA PRO A 59 2.18 -4.88 16.32
C PRO A 59 1.43 -5.78 17.31
N GLU A 60 1.09 -5.24 18.49
CA GLU A 60 0.37 -5.98 19.58
C GLU A 60 -0.95 -6.63 19.11
N LYS A 61 -1.48 -6.20 17.95
CA LYS A 61 -2.76 -6.66 17.38
C LYS A 61 -2.62 -6.94 15.89
N GLY A 62 -2.93 -8.16 15.48
CA GLY A 62 -3.08 -8.53 14.07
C GLY A 62 -4.26 -7.81 13.39
N PHE A 63 -4.21 -7.75 12.06
CA PHE A 63 -5.30 -7.23 11.22
C PHE A 63 -6.60 -8.00 11.51
N GLY A 64 -7.53 -7.38 12.23
CA GLY A 64 -8.83 -7.99 12.58
C GLY A 64 -9.31 -7.81 14.02
N GLN A 65 -8.47 -7.32 14.95
CA GLN A 65 -8.97 -6.90 16.27
C GLN A 65 -9.61 -5.51 16.19
N GLY A 66 -10.74 -5.44 15.49
CA GLY A 66 -11.67 -4.34 15.60
C GLY A 66 -12.06 -4.20 17.07
N SER A 67 -11.88 -2.99 17.59
CA SER A 67 -12.45 -2.50 18.84
C SER A 67 -13.89 -3.00 18.99
N ARG A 68 -14.12 -4.03 19.82
CA ARG A 68 -15.44 -4.21 20.43
C ARG A 68 -15.67 -2.95 21.26
N ARG A 69 -16.50 -2.03 20.74
CA ARG A 69 -17.06 -0.97 21.56
C ARG A 69 -17.86 -1.66 22.68
N PRO A 70 -17.62 -1.37 23.95
CA PRO A 70 -18.55 -1.78 24.99
C PRO A 70 -19.86 -0.99 24.79
N ASP A 71 -20.97 -1.71 24.89
CA ASP A 71 -22.34 -1.22 24.75
C ASP A 71 -22.72 -0.24 25.87
#